data_AF-A0A4Q7V649-F1
#
_entry.id   AF-A0A4Q7V649-F1
#
_cell.length_a   1.000
_cell.length_b   1.000
_cell.length_c   1.000
_cell.angle_alpha   90.00
_cell.angle_beta   90.00
_cell.angle_gamma   90.00
#
_symmetry.space_group_name_H-M   'P 1'
#
loop_
_entity.id
_entity.type
_entity.pdbx_description
1 polymer ?
#
loop_
_entity_poly.entity_id
_entity_poly.type
_entity_poly.pdbx_seq_one_letter_code
_entity_poly.pdbx_strand_id
1 'polypeptide(L)'
;MNNLKQTLASIILFCVCSLLVNNISAQNNQTKSLRFTKNETGKHEYANIANLPSTFGVGEFTLEMWIKPDNSFPVGPTPWPQDPFPLKQEDVNQWAKNEDQLTNWSNSSEEPYSSTGWWWHGNWLLDGFSRNYGDRDGSFALQFYGGGRLRWLFDDGTGPSADKGYVYSVGVYPATETPSLLDGKWHNIQCVRRWIGKSEAQLELWVDGKIIDKKVIPTRVDMQKQFWNDWGVGNPPGLKGWLIGGEEQASSGVLVDYYWHQFEDYKGLVDELRFWNKAKSQDELQKHWNKAITKNIFGLVGYYSFENINIPSNYLIKDKIEENKAIMSLHKFDLQNLSNENAPIK
;
A
#
# COMPACT_ATOMS: atom_id res chain seq x y z
N MET A 1 54.71 -55.26 23.42
CA MET A 1 54.73 -55.43 21.95
C MET A 1 53.35 -55.11 21.41
N ASN A 2 53.33 -54.33 20.33
CA ASN A 2 52.17 -53.72 19.68
C ASN A 2 51.13 -54.72 19.13
N ASN A 3 49.87 -54.26 19.12
CA ASN A 3 48.82 -54.30 18.08
C ASN A 3 48.64 -55.54 17.17
N LEU A 4 47.37 -55.94 16.96
CA LEU A 4 46.64 -55.89 15.65
C LEU A 4 45.17 -56.36 15.84
N LYS A 5 44.18 -55.45 15.89
CA LYS A 5 43.15 -55.17 14.86
C LYS A 5 42.63 -56.34 14.01
N GLN A 6 41.33 -56.63 14.15
CA GLN A 6 40.32 -57.09 13.16
C GLN A 6 38.98 -57.24 13.92
N THR A 7 37.75 -56.91 13.50
CA THR A 7 37.14 -56.10 12.45
C THR A 7 35.68 -55.91 12.89
N LEU A 8 35.13 -54.70 12.77
CA LEU A 8 33.71 -54.40 13.01
C LEU A 8 32.88 -54.71 11.75
N ALA A 9 31.80 -55.51 11.89
CA ALA A 9 30.55 -55.37 11.14
C ALA A 9 29.54 -56.45 11.55
N SER A 10 28.41 -56.07 12.17
CA SER A 10 27.08 -56.71 12.01
C SER A 10 26.00 -55.97 12.80
N ILE A 11 25.28 -55.11 12.10
CA ILE A 11 23.80 -54.99 12.04
C ILE A 11 23.04 -55.05 13.38
N ILE A 12 22.60 -53.89 13.87
CA ILE A 12 21.27 -53.73 14.48
C ILE A 12 20.62 -52.50 13.86
N LEU A 13 19.60 -52.77 13.04
CA LEU A 13 18.67 -51.80 12.48
C LEU A 13 17.65 -51.45 13.57
N PHE A 14 17.74 -50.24 14.14
CA PHE A 14 16.63 -49.63 14.86
C PHE A 14 16.31 -48.30 14.18
N CYS A 15 15.12 -48.22 13.60
CA CYS A 15 14.52 -46.99 13.09
C CYS A 15 14.51 -45.93 14.20
N VAL A 16 15.33 -44.91 14.07
CA VAL A 16 15.11 -43.63 14.74
C VAL A 16 14.58 -42.69 13.65
N CYS A 17 13.25 -42.72 13.48
CA CYS A 17 12.56 -41.54 12.97
C CYS A 17 12.68 -40.47 14.06
N SER A 18 13.78 -39.73 14.04
CA SER A 18 13.88 -38.47 14.76
C SER A 18 12.90 -37.51 14.09
N LEU A 19 11.67 -37.49 14.61
CA LEU A 19 10.78 -36.35 14.55
C LEU A 19 11.57 -35.14 15.06
N LEU A 20 12.14 -34.37 14.13
CA LEU A 20 12.41 -32.96 14.33
C LEU A 20 11.05 -32.27 14.43
N VAL A 21 10.39 -32.44 15.59
CA VAL A 21 9.47 -31.42 16.06
C VAL A 21 10.39 -30.26 16.39
N ASN A 22 10.55 -29.34 15.44
CA ASN A 22 11.03 -28.02 15.77
C ASN A 22 10.10 -27.51 16.87
N ASN A 23 10.59 -27.52 18.11
CA ASN A 23 10.06 -26.70 19.17
C ASN A 23 10.27 -25.25 18.72
N ILE A 24 9.34 -24.76 17.89
CA ILE A 24 9.04 -23.34 17.86
C ILE A 24 8.46 -23.09 19.25
N SER A 25 9.33 -22.80 20.21
CA SER A 25 8.90 -22.02 21.36
C SER A 25 8.21 -20.82 20.74
N ALA A 26 6.90 -20.69 20.97
CA ALA A 26 6.18 -19.47 20.69
C ALA A 26 6.87 -18.35 21.48
N GLN A 27 7.90 -17.73 20.88
CA GLN A 27 8.24 -16.39 21.26
C GLN A 27 6.94 -15.62 21.02
N ASN A 28 6.40 -15.04 22.08
CA ASN A 28 5.43 -13.96 22.01
C ASN A 28 6.08 -12.75 21.31
N ASN A 29 6.51 -12.92 20.06
CA ASN A 29 6.83 -11.81 19.18
C ASN A 29 5.48 -11.23 18.81
N GLN A 30 5.02 -10.28 19.63
CA GLN A 30 3.87 -9.47 19.31
C GLN A 30 4.22 -8.75 18.02
N THR A 31 3.62 -9.18 16.90
CA THR A 31 3.67 -8.45 15.65
C THR A 31 3.28 -7.00 15.90
N LYS A 32 3.98 -6.10 15.23
CA LYS A 32 3.94 -4.66 15.48
C LYS A 32 3.61 -3.86 14.23
N SER A 33 4.13 -4.26 13.08
CA SER A 33 3.81 -3.64 11.79
C SER A 33 3.81 -4.67 10.66
N LEU A 34 3.24 -4.29 9.51
CA LEU A 34 3.32 -5.07 8.28
C LEU A 34 4.55 -4.65 7.49
N ARG A 35 5.38 -5.60 7.05
CA ARG A 35 6.45 -5.37 6.08
C ARG A 35 5.98 -5.82 4.71
N PHE A 36 6.18 -4.99 3.71
CA PHE A 36 6.07 -5.36 2.30
C PHE A 36 7.47 -5.41 1.72
N THR A 37 7.73 -6.44 0.92
CA THR A 37 9.07 -6.74 0.38
C THR A 37 9.05 -6.79 -1.15
N LYS A 38 10.25 -6.80 -1.77
CA LYS A 38 10.36 -7.12 -3.20
C LYS A 38 9.87 -8.55 -3.39
N ASN A 39 8.83 -8.72 -4.18
CA ASN A 39 8.34 -10.01 -4.61
C ASN A 39 8.62 -10.23 -6.10
N GLU A 40 8.55 -11.50 -6.50
CA GLU A 40 8.49 -11.83 -7.93
C GLU A 40 7.17 -11.35 -8.52
N THR A 41 7.19 -11.06 -9.82
CA THR A 41 6.00 -10.78 -10.61
C THR A 41 4.83 -11.71 -10.28
N GLY A 42 3.68 -11.13 -9.93
CA GLY A 42 2.45 -11.86 -9.62
C GLY A 42 2.43 -12.51 -8.23
N LYS A 43 3.50 -12.38 -7.45
CA LYS A 43 3.62 -12.88 -6.07
C LYS A 43 3.51 -11.78 -5.01
N HIS A 44 3.24 -10.55 -5.42
CA HIS A 44 3.12 -9.39 -4.54
C HIS A 44 2.22 -9.67 -3.33
N GLU A 45 2.74 -9.32 -2.17
CA GLU A 45 2.03 -9.37 -0.90
C GLU A 45 1.17 -8.12 -0.79
N TYR A 46 -0.07 -8.28 -0.33
CA TYR A 46 -0.95 -7.13 -0.14
C TYR A 46 -1.90 -7.33 1.02
N ALA A 47 -2.26 -6.21 1.65
CA ALA A 47 -3.37 -6.13 2.58
C ALA A 47 -4.58 -5.54 1.86
N ASN A 48 -5.68 -6.28 1.83
CA ASN A 48 -6.93 -5.86 1.21
C ASN A 48 -7.96 -5.40 2.26
N ILE A 49 -8.50 -4.20 2.07
CA ILE A 49 -9.62 -3.63 2.83
C ILE A 49 -10.86 -3.65 1.94
N ALA A 50 -11.57 -4.79 1.93
CA ALA A 50 -12.71 -5.00 1.06
C ALA A 50 -13.92 -4.10 1.37
N ASN A 51 -14.06 -3.71 2.63
CA ASN A 51 -15.10 -2.80 3.10
C ASN A 51 -14.47 -1.69 3.92
N LEU A 52 -14.56 -0.45 3.45
CA LEU A 52 -14.19 0.72 4.23
C LEU A 52 -15.20 0.96 5.37
N PRO A 53 -14.80 1.63 6.47
CA PRO A 53 -15.74 2.01 7.51
C PRO A 53 -16.93 2.80 6.96
N SER A 54 -18.15 2.45 7.37
CA SER A 54 -19.40 2.88 6.72
C SER A 54 -19.64 4.40 6.62
N THR A 55 -18.93 5.21 7.43
CA THR A 55 -19.05 6.68 7.42
C THR A 55 -17.82 7.38 6.85
N PHE A 56 -16.75 6.65 6.54
CA PHE A 56 -15.58 7.20 5.88
C PHE A 56 -15.95 7.57 4.43
N GLY A 57 -15.69 8.79 3.98
CA GLY A 57 -15.99 9.22 2.61
C GLY A 57 -17.41 9.76 2.36
N VAL A 58 -18.35 9.64 3.31
CA VAL A 58 -19.71 10.23 3.19
C VAL A 58 -19.65 11.77 3.16
N GLY A 59 -18.62 12.33 3.76
CA GLY A 59 -18.35 13.76 3.70
C GLY A 59 -16.85 14.06 3.61
N GLU A 60 -16.40 14.96 4.46
CA GLU A 60 -14.98 15.16 4.69
C GLU A 60 -14.36 13.91 5.35
N PHE A 61 -13.07 13.71 5.12
CA PHE A 61 -12.35 12.62 5.74
C PHE A 61 -10.88 12.94 5.93
N THR A 62 -10.23 12.14 6.77
CA THR A 62 -8.78 12.02 6.82
C THR A 62 -8.41 10.54 6.80
N LEU A 63 -7.59 10.13 5.83
CA LEU A 63 -6.85 8.86 5.93
C LEU A 63 -5.53 9.15 6.62
N GLU A 64 -5.14 8.35 7.59
CA GLU A 64 -3.88 8.48 8.31
C GLU A 64 -3.17 7.13 8.38
N MET A 65 -1.86 7.10 8.16
CA MET A 65 -1.05 5.90 8.34
C MET A 65 0.40 6.26 8.67
N TRP A 66 1.13 5.30 9.18
CA TRP A 66 2.57 5.39 9.37
C TRP A 66 3.28 4.47 8.39
N ILE A 67 4.35 4.97 7.79
CA ILE A 67 5.15 4.20 6.85
C ILE A 67 6.63 4.35 7.14
N LYS A 68 7.41 3.33 6.83
CA LYS A 68 8.87 3.38 6.79
C LYS A 68 9.32 2.77 5.47
N PRO A 69 9.46 3.58 4.41
CA PRO A 69 9.95 3.11 3.12
C PRO A 69 11.34 2.49 3.27
N ASP A 70 11.58 1.37 2.60
CA ASP A 70 12.87 0.69 2.64
C ASP A 70 13.93 1.46 1.84
N ASN A 71 14.86 2.10 2.53
CA ASN A 71 15.92 2.91 1.93
C ASN A 71 17.15 2.10 1.47
N SER A 72 17.10 0.77 1.57
CA SER A 72 18.17 -0.10 1.03
C SER A 72 18.05 -0.31 -0.48
N PHE A 73 16.85 -0.10 -1.03
CA PHE A 73 16.59 -0.18 -2.46
C PHE A 73 17.05 1.11 -3.17
N PRO A 74 17.68 0.98 -4.35
CA PRO A 74 18.16 2.14 -5.09
C PRO A 74 17.03 3.01 -5.64
N VAL A 75 17.33 4.30 -5.84
CA VAL A 75 16.51 5.18 -6.67
C VAL A 75 16.99 5.05 -8.11
N GLY A 76 16.09 4.76 -9.03
CA GLY A 76 16.45 4.47 -10.41
C GLY A 76 15.26 4.56 -11.36
N PRO A 77 15.52 4.39 -12.66
CA PRO A 77 14.45 4.32 -13.63
C PRO A 77 13.53 3.12 -13.31
N THR A 78 12.23 3.32 -13.45
CA THR A 78 11.22 2.26 -13.54
C THR A 78 10.61 2.32 -14.94
N PRO A 79 11.40 1.95 -15.98
CA PRO A 79 11.05 2.29 -17.34
C PRO A 79 9.90 1.41 -17.84
N TRP A 80 8.88 2.08 -18.37
CA TRP A 80 7.91 1.51 -19.30
C TRP A 80 8.22 2.04 -20.71
N PRO A 81 8.03 1.26 -21.80
CA PRO A 81 8.20 1.80 -23.14
C PRO A 81 7.26 2.98 -23.35
N GLN A 82 7.84 4.14 -23.71
CA GLN A 82 7.07 5.25 -24.25
C GLN A 82 6.50 4.79 -25.60
N ASP A 83 5.17 4.82 -25.72
CA ASP A 83 4.36 4.50 -26.90
C ASP A 83 3.92 3.00 -27.03
N PRO A 84 2.70 2.65 -26.60
CA PRO A 84 2.31 1.25 -26.41
C PRO A 84 1.66 0.60 -27.64
N PHE A 85 1.58 1.22 -28.82
CA PHE A 85 0.84 0.56 -29.91
C PHE A 85 1.41 0.65 -31.33
N PRO A 86 1.46 -0.49 -32.05
CA PRO A 86 1.21 -1.87 -31.58
C PRO A 86 2.49 -2.52 -31.04
N LEU A 87 2.45 -3.09 -29.82
CA LEU A 87 3.60 -3.84 -29.28
C LEU A 87 3.79 -5.13 -30.07
N LYS A 88 5.02 -5.43 -30.44
CA LYS A 88 5.36 -6.76 -30.92
C LYS A 88 5.63 -7.65 -29.71
N GLN A 89 5.20 -8.91 -29.80
CA GLN A 89 5.39 -9.94 -28.77
C GLN A 89 6.85 -10.10 -28.31
N GLU A 90 7.76 -9.79 -29.23
CA GLU A 90 9.22 -9.85 -29.06
C GLU A 90 9.71 -8.83 -28.04
N ASP A 91 9.11 -7.64 -28.05
CA ASP A 91 9.51 -6.53 -27.20
C ASP A 91 9.05 -6.77 -25.75
N VAL A 92 7.83 -7.31 -25.57
CA VAL A 92 7.29 -7.77 -24.28
C VAL A 92 8.24 -8.72 -23.56
N ASN A 93 8.80 -9.70 -24.28
CA ASN A 93 9.70 -10.71 -23.71
C ASN A 93 11.08 -10.15 -23.33
N GLN A 94 11.48 -9.02 -23.93
CA GLN A 94 12.71 -8.32 -23.57
C GLN A 94 12.52 -7.45 -22.32
N TRP A 95 11.33 -6.84 -22.17
CA TRP A 95 11.01 -5.96 -21.06
C TRP A 95 10.62 -6.68 -19.78
N ALA A 96 10.01 -7.87 -19.87
CA ALA A 96 9.76 -8.78 -18.74
C ALA A 96 11.04 -9.25 -18.02
N LYS A 97 12.21 -8.85 -18.50
CA LYS A 97 13.53 -9.15 -17.92
C LYS A 97 14.13 -7.98 -17.13
N ASN A 98 13.50 -6.80 -17.12
CA ASN A 98 14.02 -5.64 -16.40
C ASN A 98 13.57 -5.67 -14.92
N GLU A 99 14.41 -6.22 -14.04
CA GLU A 99 14.16 -6.25 -12.59
C GLU A 99 14.14 -4.87 -11.92
N ASP A 100 14.53 -3.80 -12.64
CA ASP A 100 14.59 -2.43 -12.17
C ASP A 100 13.23 -1.92 -11.64
N GLN A 101 12.11 -2.35 -12.21
CA GLN A 101 10.78 -2.03 -11.70
C GLN A 101 10.59 -2.64 -10.28
N LEU A 102 10.90 -3.91 -10.11
CA LEU A 102 10.74 -4.59 -8.81
C LEU A 102 11.70 -4.03 -7.74
N THR A 103 12.89 -3.60 -8.16
CA THR A 103 14.00 -3.24 -7.27
C THR A 103 14.15 -1.74 -7.01
N ASN A 104 13.72 -0.86 -7.92
CA ASN A 104 13.94 0.57 -7.76
C ASN A 104 12.76 1.26 -7.04
N TRP A 105 13.09 2.35 -6.36
CA TRP A 105 12.19 3.47 -6.19
C TRP A 105 12.29 4.37 -7.42
N SER A 106 11.16 4.66 -8.05
CA SER A 106 11.11 5.43 -9.28
C SER A 106 11.74 6.82 -9.11
N ASN A 107 12.69 7.15 -9.98
CA ASN A 107 13.26 8.49 -10.11
C ASN A 107 12.39 9.45 -10.94
N SER A 108 11.32 8.95 -11.57
CA SER A 108 10.44 9.74 -12.44
C SER A 108 9.76 10.86 -11.64
N SER A 109 10.02 12.11 -12.02
CA SER A 109 9.35 13.28 -11.47
C SER A 109 8.37 13.80 -12.53
N GLU A 110 7.23 13.14 -12.63
CA GLU A 110 6.13 13.55 -13.50
C GLU A 110 5.45 14.82 -12.97
N GLU A 111 5.04 15.74 -13.86
CA GLU A 111 4.19 16.86 -13.49
C GLU A 111 2.95 16.36 -12.75
N PRO A 112 2.45 17.08 -11.73
CA PRO A 112 1.13 16.80 -11.20
C PRO A 112 0.23 16.99 -12.41
N TYR A 113 -0.65 16.02 -12.65
CA TYR A 113 -1.55 16.06 -13.80
C TYR A 113 -0.92 15.68 -15.18
N SER A 114 0.27 15.06 -15.21
CA SER A 114 0.96 14.68 -16.45
C SER A 114 0.27 13.57 -17.27
N SER A 115 0.79 13.41 -18.49
CA SER A 115 0.32 12.62 -19.65
C SER A 115 -0.01 11.15 -19.41
N THR A 116 -0.50 10.49 -20.46
CA THR A 116 -0.97 9.09 -20.59
C THR A 116 0.04 7.98 -20.21
N GLY A 117 0.92 8.20 -19.23
CA GLY A 117 1.87 7.21 -18.75
C GLY A 117 2.35 7.35 -17.31
N TRP A 118 1.84 8.31 -16.53
CA TRP A 118 2.28 8.49 -15.13
C TRP A 118 2.03 7.25 -14.25
N TRP A 119 1.04 6.42 -14.61
CA TRP A 119 0.66 5.21 -13.85
C TRP A 119 1.65 4.06 -14.05
N TRP A 120 2.50 4.11 -15.08
CA TRP A 120 3.46 3.05 -15.40
C TRP A 120 4.71 3.07 -14.50
N HIS A 121 4.86 4.05 -13.61
CA HIS A 121 6.08 4.21 -12.80
C HIS A 121 6.08 3.42 -11.49
N GLY A 122 4.98 2.76 -11.13
CA GLY A 122 4.96 1.84 -9.98
C GLY A 122 4.98 2.44 -8.59
N ASN A 123 5.44 1.63 -7.63
CA ASN A 123 5.69 1.94 -6.22
C ASN A 123 4.43 2.40 -5.47
N TRP A 124 3.37 1.61 -5.62
CA TRP A 124 2.06 1.87 -5.03
C TRP A 124 2.02 1.42 -3.58
N LEU A 125 1.95 2.39 -2.67
CA LEU A 125 1.72 2.14 -1.25
C LEU A 125 0.27 1.69 -1.03
N LEU A 126 -0.66 2.38 -1.68
CA LEU A 126 -2.07 2.08 -1.62
C LEU A 126 -2.69 2.27 -3.00
N ASP A 127 -3.46 1.29 -3.44
CA ASP A 127 -4.23 1.34 -4.68
C ASP A 127 -5.71 1.02 -4.40
N GLY A 128 -6.56 1.98 -4.73
CA GLY A 128 -8.01 1.92 -4.64
C GLY A 128 -8.68 2.48 -5.88
N PHE A 129 -8.06 2.29 -7.06
CA PHE A 129 -8.63 2.71 -8.34
C PHE A 129 -9.96 1.99 -8.63
N SER A 130 -10.95 2.74 -9.12
CA SER A 130 -12.19 2.12 -9.57
C SER A 130 -12.02 1.48 -10.95
N ARG A 131 -12.68 0.34 -11.16
CA ARG A 131 -12.49 -0.49 -12.36
C ARG A 131 -13.51 -0.28 -13.47
N ASN A 132 -14.28 0.81 -13.43
CA ASN A 132 -15.09 1.20 -14.58
C ASN A 132 -14.15 1.76 -15.65
N TYR A 133 -13.76 0.91 -16.60
CA TYR A 133 -12.84 1.19 -17.70
C TYR A 133 -13.33 2.39 -18.54
N GLY A 134 -12.92 3.59 -18.14
CA GLY A 134 -13.21 4.84 -18.86
C GLY A 134 -12.85 6.07 -18.03
N ASP A 135 -13.36 6.15 -16.80
CA ASP A 135 -13.48 7.44 -16.13
C ASP A 135 -12.64 7.56 -14.84
N ARG A 136 -12.12 6.44 -14.29
CA ARG A 136 -11.33 6.38 -13.03
C ARG A 136 -12.03 7.00 -11.82
N ASP A 137 -13.32 7.22 -11.90
CA ASP A 137 -14.16 7.83 -10.86
C ASP A 137 -14.06 7.12 -9.51
N GLY A 138 -13.89 7.85 -8.42
CA GLY A 138 -13.79 7.24 -7.10
C GLY A 138 -12.42 6.68 -6.74
N SER A 139 -11.41 6.94 -7.58
CA SER A 139 -10.05 6.49 -7.31
C SER A 139 -9.46 7.15 -6.07
N PHE A 140 -8.71 6.36 -5.30
CA PHE A 140 -7.89 6.83 -4.20
C PHE A 140 -6.60 6.01 -4.19
N ALA A 141 -5.44 6.64 -4.34
CA ALA A 141 -4.18 5.91 -4.32
C ALA A 141 -3.00 6.75 -3.80
N LEU A 142 -2.01 6.06 -3.24
CA LEU A 142 -0.76 6.63 -2.76
C LEU A 142 0.39 5.98 -3.52
N GLN A 143 1.21 6.80 -4.16
CA GLN A 143 2.28 6.34 -5.02
C GLN A 143 3.59 7.07 -4.72
N PHE A 144 4.68 6.30 -4.65
CA PHE A 144 6.02 6.85 -4.58
C PHE A 144 6.55 7.23 -5.97
N TYR A 145 7.20 8.39 -6.06
CA TYR A 145 7.76 8.95 -7.28
C TYR A 145 8.95 9.87 -6.95
N GLY A 146 9.66 10.36 -7.97
CA GLY A 146 10.67 11.41 -7.81
C GLY A 146 11.80 11.09 -6.84
N GLY A 147 12.16 9.80 -6.72
CA GLY A 147 13.18 9.33 -5.79
C GLY A 147 12.71 9.34 -4.33
N GLY A 148 11.52 8.81 -4.08
CA GLY A 148 11.05 8.56 -2.71
C GLY A 148 10.11 9.60 -2.12
N ARG A 149 9.49 10.45 -2.95
CA ARG A 149 8.42 11.35 -2.54
C ARG A 149 7.08 10.67 -2.72
N LEU A 150 6.09 11.10 -1.98
CA LEU A 150 4.75 10.55 -2.04
C LEU A 150 3.80 11.54 -2.71
N ARG A 151 2.93 11.02 -3.59
CA ARG A 151 1.77 11.74 -4.09
C ARG A 151 0.48 11.01 -3.74
N TRP A 152 -0.58 11.79 -3.54
CA TRP A 152 -1.93 11.29 -3.43
C TRP A 152 -2.67 11.51 -4.75
N LEU A 153 -3.27 10.45 -5.27
CA LEU A 153 -4.07 10.43 -6.49
C LEU A 153 -5.53 10.22 -6.10
N PHE A 154 -6.41 11.05 -6.64
CA PHE A 154 -7.82 11.07 -6.25
C PHE A 154 -8.71 11.47 -7.40
N ASP A 155 -9.85 10.80 -7.56
CA ASP A 155 -10.90 11.22 -8.50
C ASP A 155 -12.28 10.96 -7.90
N ASP A 156 -13.25 11.82 -8.20
CA ASP A 156 -14.60 11.76 -7.65
C ASP A 156 -15.71 11.67 -8.69
N GLY A 157 -15.36 11.46 -9.96
CA GLY A 157 -16.27 11.15 -11.06
C GLY A 157 -17.21 12.26 -11.50
N THR A 158 -16.95 13.52 -11.10
CA THR A 158 -17.86 14.64 -11.39
C THR A 158 -17.23 15.79 -12.14
N GLY A 159 -16.02 15.63 -12.66
CA GLY A 159 -15.38 16.59 -13.55
C GLY A 159 -15.09 15.97 -14.92
N PRO A 160 -14.81 16.78 -15.96
CA PRO A 160 -13.91 16.28 -17.01
C PRO A 160 -12.69 15.77 -16.25
N SER A 161 -12.26 14.53 -16.48
CA SER A 161 -11.12 13.96 -15.78
C SER A 161 -9.95 14.96 -15.92
N ALA A 162 -9.61 15.64 -14.81
CA ALA A 162 -9.35 17.08 -14.86
C ALA A 162 -8.10 17.53 -15.61
N ASP A 163 -7.26 16.60 -16.03
CA ASP A 163 -6.01 16.88 -16.71
C ASP A 163 -5.49 15.63 -17.45
N LYS A 164 -4.32 15.71 -18.10
CA LYS A 164 -3.73 14.72 -19.02
C LYS A 164 -3.47 13.30 -18.46
N GLY A 165 -3.99 12.97 -17.27
CA GLY A 165 -3.76 11.74 -16.52
C GLY A 165 -5.00 11.15 -15.84
N TYR A 166 -6.21 11.65 -16.11
CA TYR A 166 -7.49 11.08 -15.64
C TYR A 166 -7.76 11.07 -14.11
N VAL A 167 -6.92 11.67 -13.27
CA VAL A 167 -7.15 11.83 -11.82
C VAL A 167 -6.51 13.13 -11.33
N TYR A 168 -6.98 13.67 -10.21
CA TYR A 168 -6.26 14.72 -9.49
C TYR A 168 -5.02 14.15 -8.80
N SER A 169 -3.93 14.90 -8.80
CA SER A 169 -2.74 14.62 -8.01
C SER A 169 -2.50 15.73 -6.98
N VAL A 170 -2.10 15.33 -5.77
CA VAL A 170 -1.65 16.18 -4.67
C VAL A 170 -0.24 15.73 -4.30
N GLY A 171 0.75 16.54 -4.68
CA GLY A 171 2.17 16.22 -4.62
C GLY A 171 2.98 17.30 -5.33
N VAL A 172 4.16 17.60 -4.81
CA VAL A 172 4.98 18.72 -5.32
C VAL A 172 5.60 18.37 -6.67
N TYR A 173 5.71 19.38 -7.54
CA TYR A 173 6.51 19.28 -8.75
C TYR A 173 7.39 20.51 -8.96
N PRO A 174 8.67 20.32 -9.33
CA PRO A 174 9.37 19.03 -9.40
C PRO A 174 9.45 18.35 -8.02
N ALA A 175 9.39 17.01 -7.99
CA ALA A 175 9.29 16.24 -6.75
C ALA A 175 10.45 16.51 -5.78
N THR A 176 11.59 16.93 -6.32
CA THR A 176 12.80 17.29 -5.57
C THR A 176 12.64 18.50 -4.66
N GLU A 177 11.58 19.29 -4.80
CA GLU A 177 11.28 20.43 -3.91
C GLU A 177 10.81 20.00 -2.52
N THR A 178 10.43 18.73 -2.32
CA THR A 178 10.17 18.16 -1.00
C THR A 178 11.21 17.07 -0.66
N PRO A 179 11.57 16.88 0.63
CA PRO A 179 12.49 15.81 1.03
C PRO A 179 12.01 14.42 0.62
N SER A 180 12.96 13.54 0.31
CA SER A 180 12.67 12.13 0.13
C SER A 180 12.29 11.50 1.47
N LEU A 181 11.38 10.53 1.43
CA LEU A 181 11.02 9.68 2.57
C LEU A 181 11.89 8.41 2.64
N LEU A 182 12.87 8.25 1.73
CA LEU A 182 13.85 7.15 1.75
C LEU A 182 15.01 7.45 2.69
N ASP A 183 14.71 7.88 3.91
CA ASP A 183 15.70 8.29 4.91
C ASP A 183 15.91 7.24 6.02
N GLY A 184 15.24 6.09 5.91
CA GLY A 184 15.29 5.00 6.87
C GLY A 184 14.50 5.26 8.15
N LYS A 185 13.60 6.26 8.17
CA LYS A 185 12.77 6.61 9.32
C LYS A 185 11.29 6.36 9.06
N TRP A 186 10.54 6.31 10.15
CA TRP A 186 9.09 6.32 10.13
C TRP A 186 8.56 7.73 9.83
N HIS A 187 7.57 7.79 8.95
CA HIS A 187 6.85 9.00 8.59
C HIS A 187 5.35 8.80 8.78
N ASN A 188 4.67 9.83 9.27
CA ASN A 188 3.22 9.88 9.30
C ASN A 188 2.69 10.51 8.02
N ILE A 189 1.74 9.84 7.38
CA ILE A 189 1.05 10.32 6.18
C ILE A 189 -0.40 10.61 6.52
N GLN A 190 -0.90 11.78 6.12
CA GLN A 190 -2.31 12.14 6.27
C GLN A 190 -2.86 12.74 4.97
N CYS A 191 -3.88 12.10 4.41
CA CYS A 191 -4.64 12.59 3.24
C CYS A 191 -5.96 13.16 3.71
N VAL A 192 -6.18 14.45 3.52
CA VAL A 192 -7.37 15.16 4.02
C VAL A 192 -8.22 15.62 2.85
N ARG A 193 -9.52 15.29 2.85
CA ARG A 193 -10.51 15.97 2.00
C ARG A 193 -11.35 16.88 2.86
N ARG A 194 -11.25 18.18 2.62
CA ARG A 194 -11.95 19.24 3.35
C ARG A 194 -12.91 19.98 2.44
N TRP A 195 -14.13 20.21 2.86
CA TRP A 195 -15.09 21.05 2.17
C TRP A 195 -14.79 22.51 2.48
N ILE A 196 -14.56 23.30 1.43
CA ILE A 196 -14.16 24.71 1.57
C ILE A 196 -15.16 25.69 0.94
N GLY A 197 -16.16 25.17 0.23
CA GLY A 197 -17.13 25.98 -0.49
C GLY A 197 -18.51 25.36 -0.57
N LYS A 198 -19.26 25.74 -1.61
CA LYS A 198 -20.62 25.24 -1.83
C LYS A 198 -20.59 23.88 -2.52
N SER A 199 -19.70 23.71 -3.49
CA SER A 199 -19.46 22.45 -4.18
C SER A 199 -18.02 21.97 -4.02
N GLU A 200 -17.10 22.84 -3.62
CA GLU A 200 -15.67 22.59 -3.69
C GLU A 200 -15.13 21.84 -2.46
N ALA A 201 -14.15 20.96 -2.71
CA ALA A 201 -13.33 20.35 -1.68
C ALA A 201 -11.85 20.67 -1.91
N GLN A 202 -11.07 20.82 -0.84
CA GLN A 202 -9.62 20.87 -0.84
C GLN A 202 -9.08 19.51 -0.41
N LEU A 203 -8.27 18.92 -1.27
CA LEU A 203 -7.41 17.78 -0.98
C LEU A 203 -6.10 18.31 -0.39
N GLU A 204 -5.59 17.68 0.66
CA GLU A 204 -4.34 18.05 1.33
C GLU A 204 -3.52 16.79 1.61
N LEU A 205 -2.24 16.79 1.23
CA LEU A 205 -1.28 15.77 1.63
C LEU A 205 -0.38 16.34 2.71
N TRP A 206 -0.32 15.65 3.86
CA TRP A 206 0.51 16.02 4.99
C TRP A 206 1.49 14.89 5.31
N VAL A 207 2.73 15.27 5.64
CA VAL A 207 3.78 14.37 6.12
C VAL A 207 4.38 14.93 7.40
N ASP A 208 4.42 14.12 8.46
CA ASP A 208 4.98 14.49 9.77
C ASP A 208 4.43 15.82 10.33
N GLY A 209 3.13 16.02 10.14
CA GLY A 209 2.41 17.23 10.55
C GLY A 209 2.71 18.47 9.72
N LYS A 210 3.42 18.36 8.59
CA LYS A 210 3.66 19.44 7.63
C LYS A 210 2.87 19.19 6.36
N ILE A 211 2.26 20.24 5.81
CA ILE A 211 1.61 20.14 4.52
C ILE A 211 2.67 20.02 3.44
N ILE A 212 2.49 19.03 2.56
CA ILE A 212 3.33 18.82 1.37
C ILE A 212 2.72 19.57 0.20
N ASP A 213 1.43 19.37 -0.06
CA ASP A 213 0.71 20.02 -1.14
C ASP A 213 -0.80 20.02 -0.88
N LYS A 214 -1.54 20.85 -1.63
CA LYS A 214 -3.01 20.91 -1.62
C LYS A 214 -3.59 21.22 -3.00
N LYS A 215 -4.75 20.66 -3.28
CA LYS A 215 -5.50 20.90 -4.52
C LYS A 215 -6.96 21.13 -4.24
N VAL A 216 -7.54 22.19 -4.80
CA VAL A 216 -9.00 22.37 -4.82
C VAL A 216 -9.58 21.59 -6.00
N ILE A 217 -10.61 20.81 -5.71
CA ILE A 217 -11.44 20.11 -6.68
C ILE A 217 -12.83 20.77 -6.72
N PRO A 218 -13.48 20.84 -7.90
CA PRO A 218 -14.69 21.62 -8.10
C PRO A 218 -15.93 21.03 -7.41
N THR A 219 -15.87 19.73 -7.08
CA THR A 219 -16.99 18.98 -6.55
C THR A 219 -16.65 18.25 -5.25
N ARG A 220 -17.70 18.02 -4.48
CA ARG A 220 -17.71 17.17 -3.32
C ARG A 220 -18.85 16.17 -3.49
N VAL A 221 -18.51 14.90 -3.40
CA VAL A 221 -19.46 13.80 -3.49
C VAL A 221 -19.29 12.84 -2.33
N ASP A 222 -20.36 12.13 -2.02
CA ASP A 222 -20.34 11.00 -1.09
C ASP A 222 -19.59 9.84 -1.75
N MET A 223 -18.28 9.76 -1.47
CA MET A 223 -17.39 8.76 -2.06
C MET A 223 -17.82 7.35 -1.66
N GLN A 224 -18.29 7.22 -0.42
CA GLN A 224 -18.70 5.95 0.14
C GLN A 224 -19.88 5.40 -0.64
N LYS A 225 -20.94 6.19 -0.80
CA LYS A 225 -22.16 5.76 -1.49
C LYS A 225 -21.95 5.64 -2.99
N GLN A 226 -21.17 6.53 -3.60
CA GLN A 226 -21.02 6.56 -5.06
C GLN A 226 -20.03 5.52 -5.59
N PHE A 227 -18.95 5.23 -4.84
CA PHE A 227 -17.84 4.43 -5.36
C PHE A 227 -17.37 3.31 -4.42
N TRP A 228 -17.21 3.56 -3.12
CA TRP A 228 -16.50 2.61 -2.24
C TRP A 228 -17.39 1.56 -1.56
N ASN A 229 -18.71 1.75 -1.50
CA ASN A 229 -19.66 0.73 -1.01
C ASN A 229 -19.96 -0.36 -2.05
N ASP A 230 -19.93 0.02 -3.33
CA ASP A 230 -20.22 -0.86 -4.44
C ASP A 230 -19.21 -0.57 -5.56
N TRP A 231 -18.09 -1.29 -5.52
CA TRP A 231 -16.93 -1.13 -6.41
C TRP A 231 -17.24 -1.33 -7.92
N GLY A 232 -18.51 -1.49 -8.30
CA GLY A 232 -18.97 -1.58 -9.67
C GLY A 232 -18.89 -2.99 -10.29
N VAL A 233 -19.40 -3.07 -11.52
CA VAL A 233 -19.41 -4.26 -12.39
C VAL A 233 -18.08 -4.35 -13.13
N GLY A 234 -17.39 -5.50 -13.13
CA GLY A 234 -16.11 -5.68 -13.85
C GLY A 234 -14.89 -5.97 -12.96
N ASN A 235 -15.05 -5.88 -11.64
CA ASN A 235 -14.06 -6.41 -10.71
C ASN A 235 -13.95 -7.94 -10.86
N PRO A 236 -12.73 -8.51 -10.99
CA PRO A 236 -12.57 -9.95 -10.97
C PRO A 236 -13.11 -10.49 -9.64
N PRO A 237 -13.76 -11.67 -9.63
CA PRO A 237 -14.26 -12.27 -8.41
C PRO A 237 -13.17 -12.35 -7.33
N GLY A 238 -13.41 -11.74 -6.16
CA GLY A 238 -12.49 -11.80 -5.02
C GLY A 238 -11.57 -10.58 -4.82
N LEU A 239 -11.60 -9.59 -5.72
CA LEU A 239 -10.78 -8.38 -5.58
C LEU A 239 -11.71 -7.18 -5.57
N LYS A 240 -12.08 -6.74 -4.37
CA LYS A 240 -12.79 -5.48 -4.13
C LYS A 240 -12.05 -4.81 -2.99
N GLY A 241 -12.04 -3.48 -2.96
CA GLY A 241 -11.47 -2.73 -1.84
C GLY A 241 -10.21 -1.95 -2.18
N TRP A 242 -9.61 -1.39 -1.13
CA TRP A 242 -8.29 -0.79 -1.21
C TRP A 242 -7.22 -1.82 -0.90
N LEU A 243 -6.18 -1.87 -1.74
CA LEU A 243 -5.01 -2.69 -1.54
C LEU A 243 -3.85 -1.84 -1.03
N ILE A 244 -3.16 -2.34 -0.01
CA ILE A 244 -1.93 -1.76 0.51
C ILE A 244 -0.79 -2.74 0.20
N GLY A 245 0.32 -2.24 -0.31
CA GLY A 245 1.51 -3.04 -0.61
C GLY A 245 1.85 -3.16 -2.10
N GLY A 246 0.90 -2.88 -3.00
CA GLY A 246 1.15 -2.92 -4.43
C GLY A 246 -0.03 -2.46 -5.27
N GLU A 247 0.18 -2.38 -6.58
CA GLU A 247 -0.86 -2.10 -7.58
C GLU A 247 -1.86 -3.27 -7.64
N GLU A 248 -3.13 -2.94 -7.78
CA GLU A 248 -4.21 -3.86 -7.58
C GLU A 248 -4.26 -5.00 -8.61
N GLN A 249 -4.12 -4.69 -9.90
CA GLN A 249 -4.19 -5.66 -10.99
C GLN A 249 -2.96 -6.60 -11.04
N ALA A 250 -1.80 -6.11 -10.64
CA ALA A 250 -0.56 -6.87 -10.52
C ALA A 250 -0.60 -7.80 -9.30
N SER A 251 -1.06 -7.28 -8.16
CA SER A 251 -1.17 -8.04 -6.91
C SER A 251 -2.19 -9.17 -7.00
N SER A 252 -3.28 -8.93 -7.73
CA SER A 252 -4.34 -9.90 -7.98
C SER A 252 -3.99 -11.02 -8.95
N GLY A 253 -2.96 -10.84 -9.77
CA GLY A 253 -2.64 -11.78 -10.85
C GLY A 253 -3.49 -11.61 -12.12
N VAL A 254 -4.35 -10.60 -12.20
CA VAL A 254 -5.08 -10.28 -13.44
C VAL A 254 -4.11 -9.97 -14.58
N LEU A 255 -3.01 -9.29 -14.25
CA LEU A 255 -1.94 -8.98 -15.20
C LEU A 255 -0.97 -10.15 -15.43
N VAL A 256 -1.16 -11.30 -14.79
CA VAL A 256 -0.27 -12.48 -14.90
C VAL A 256 -0.60 -13.36 -16.11
N ASP A 257 -1.77 -13.20 -16.75
CA ASP A 257 -2.13 -13.93 -17.97
C ASP A 257 -2.05 -13.06 -19.25
N TYR A 258 -1.96 -11.74 -19.08
CA TYR A 258 -1.69 -10.80 -20.18
C TYR A 258 -0.20 -10.52 -20.28
N TYR A 259 0.30 -10.18 -21.47
CA TYR A 259 1.69 -9.77 -21.79
C TYR A 259 2.28 -8.60 -20.96
N TRP A 260 1.68 -8.24 -19.83
CA TRP A 260 1.87 -7.05 -19.02
C TRP A 260 2.21 -7.39 -17.57
N HIS A 261 3.12 -8.34 -17.34
CA HIS A 261 3.37 -8.91 -16.01
C HIS A 261 4.24 -8.05 -15.07
N GLN A 262 4.09 -6.72 -15.03
CA GLN A 262 5.01 -5.91 -14.23
C GLN A 262 4.30 -4.70 -13.64
N PHE A 263 4.08 -4.68 -12.32
CA PHE A 263 4.03 -3.45 -11.53
C PHE A 263 4.61 -3.69 -10.14
N GLU A 264 5.15 -2.63 -9.59
CA GLU A 264 6.15 -2.57 -8.54
C GLU A 264 5.53 -2.58 -7.14
N ASP A 265 6.07 -3.43 -6.27
CA ASP A 265 5.73 -3.45 -4.85
C ASP A 265 6.07 -2.12 -4.17
N TYR A 266 5.23 -1.74 -3.22
CA TYR A 266 5.71 -0.94 -2.10
C TYR A 266 6.66 -1.80 -1.27
N LYS A 267 7.80 -1.20 -0.90
CA LYS A 267 8.85 -1.84 -0.11
C LYS A 267 9.01 -1.06 1.18
N GLY A 268 8.72 -1.68 2.32
CA GLY A 268 8.84 -0.99 3.61
C GLY A 268 7.80 -1.43 4.62
N LEU A 269 7.75 -0.71 5.73
CA LEU A 269 6.80 -0.98 6.79
C LEU A 269 5.56 -0.10 6.66
N VAL A 270 4.42 -0.63 7.10
CA VAL A 270 3.16 0.10 7.31
C VAL A 270 2.65 -0.18 8.70
N ASP A 271 2.20 0.87 9.38
CA ASP A 271 1.66 0.81 10.72
C ASP A 271 0.53 1.82 10.94
N GLU A 272 -0.26 1.62 12.00
CA GLU A 272 -1.18 2.63 12.53
C GLU A 272 -2.14 3.24 11.49
N LEU A 273 -2.75 2.39 10.66
CA LEU A 273 -3.74 2.82 9.66
C LEU A 273 -5.04 3.24 10.33
N ARG A 274 -5.49 4.46 10.05
CA ARG A 274 -6.61 5.11 10.72
C ARG A 274 -7.50 5.80 9.68
N PHE A 275 -8.81 5.62 9.86
CA PHE A 275 -9.85 6.22 9.04
C PHE A 275 -10.62 7.23 9.89
N TRP A 276 -10.66 8.47 9.45
CA TRP A 276 -11.39 9.53 10.12
C TRP A 276 -12.53 10.03 9.23
N ASN A 277 -13.76 10.07 9.75
CA ASN A 277 -14.94 10.62 9.03
C ASN A 277 -15.07 12.15 9.19
N LYS A 278 -13.94 12.83 9.41
CA LYS A 278 -13.80 14.28 9.49
C LYS A 278 -12.51 14.73 8.80
N ALA A 279 -12.50 15.95 8.28
CA ALA A 279 -11.23 16.61 7.97
C ALA A 279 -10.61 17.10 9.28
N LYS A 280 -9.50 16.49 9.71
CA LYS A 280 -8.74 16.98 10.87
C LYS A 280 -8.34 18.44 10.63
N SER A 281 -8.45 19.28 11.66
CA SER A 281 -8.02 20.69 11.59
C SER A 281 -6.51 20.78 11.45
N GLN A 282 -6.00 21.90 10.94
CA GLN A 282 -4.55 22.15 10.86
C GLN A 282 -3.85 21.96 12.21
N ASP A 283 -4.47 22.40 13.31
CA ASP A 283 -3.93 22.20 14.66
C ASP A 283 -3.84 20.71 15.04
N GLU A 284 -4.86 19.92 14.76
CA GLU A 284 -4.83 18.46 14.97
C GLU A 284 -3.74 17.79 14.13
N LEU A 285 -3.58 18.21 12.86
CA LEU A 285 -2.57 17.68 11.94
C LEU A 285 -1.15 18.03 12.39
N GLN A 286 -0.92 19.26 12.87
CA GLN A 286 0.40 19.73 13.28
C GLN A 286 0.83 19.25 14.67
N LYS A 287 -0.11 19.17 15.62
CA LYS A 287 0.21 18.92 17.04
C LYS A 287 -0.01 17.48 17.47
N HIS A 288 -0.88 16.73 16.80
CA HIS A 288 -1.32 15.41 17.26
C HIS A 288 -0.94 14.24 16.35
N TRP A 289 -0.25 14.47 15.23
CA TRP A 289 0.18 13.40 14.31
C TRP A 289 1.08 12.36 14.98
N ASN A 290 1.91 12.77 15.94
CA ASN A 290 2.84 11.91 16.68
C ASN A 290 2.30 11.45 18.05
N LYS A 291 0.98 11.43 18.22
CA LYS A 291 0.34 11.03 19.48
C LYS A 291 -0.33 9.67 19.33
N ALA A 292 -0.17 8.86 20.37
CA ALA A 292 -0.91 7.61 20.52
C ALA A 292 -2.42 7.90 20.56
N ILE A 293 -3.22 7.04 19.93
CA ILE A 293 -4.67 7.12 20.00
C ILE A 293 -5.14 6.48 21.30
N THR A 294 -5.83 7.27 22.11
CA THR A 294 -6.60 6.76 23.26
C THR A 294 -7.99 6.31 22.81
N LYS A 295 -8.72 5.56 23.64
CA LYS A 295 -10.09 5.14 23.29
C LYS A 295 -11.03 6.36 23.11
N ASN A 296 -11.99 6.23 22.19
CA ASN A 296 -13.09 7.17 21.93
C ASN A 296 -12.70 8.56 21.40
N ILE A 297 -11.77 8.66 20.43
CA ILE A 297 -11.53 9.93 19.74
C ILE A 297 -12.67 10.23 18.77
N PHE A 298 -13.24 11.43 18.86
CA PHE A 298 -14.27 11.90 17.95
C PHE A 298 -13.81 11.84 16.49
N GLY A 299 -14.60 11.17 15.67
CA GLY A 299 -14.42 11.06 14.23
C GLY A 299 -13.48 9.94 13.78
N LEU A 300 -12.85 9.18 14.68
CA LEU A 300 -12.12 7.97 14.32
C LEU A 300 -13.12 6.82 14.11
N VAL A 301 -13.13 6.25 12.91
CA VAL A 301 -14.14 5.25 12.49
C VAL A 301 -13.57 3.93 12.03
N GLY A 302 -12.23 3.85 11.88
CA GLY A 302 -11.52 2.60 11.67
C GLY A 302 -10.07 2.74 12.11
N TYR A 303 -9.51 1.69 12.68
CA TYR A 303 -8.15 1.69 13.22
C TYR A 303 -7.52 0.29 13.20
N TYR A 304 -6.48 0.14 12.38
CA TYR A 304 -5.65 -1.05 12.30
C TYR A 304 -4.24 -0.74 12.84
N SER A 305 -3.95 -1.19 14.06
CA SER A 305 -2.65 -0.94 14.72
C SER A 305 -1.58 -1.98 14.41
N PHE A 306 -1.97 -3.11 13.80
CA PHE A 306 -1.15 -4.30 13.56
C PHE A 306 -0.47 -4.94 14.78
N GLU A 307 -0.72 -4.42 15.97
CA GLU A 307 -0.36 -5.03 17.24
C GLU A 307 -1.01 -6.39 17.46
N ASN A 308 -0.20 -7.35 17.92
CA ASN A 308 -0.65 -8.67 18.34
C ASN A 308 -1.45 -9.39 17.25
N ILE A 309 -1.08 -9.18 15.98
CA ILE A 309 -1.60 -10.00 14.89
C ILE A 309 -1.20 -11.45 15.18
N ASN A 310 -2.16 -12.22 15.70
CA ASN A 310 -2.07 -13.66 15.82
C ASN A 310 -2.71 -14.21 14.56
N ILE A 311 -1.93 -14.88 13.69
CA ILE A 311 -2.46 -15.53 12.48
C ILE A 311 -2.52 -17.05 12.68
N PRO A 312 -3.60 -17.61 13.28
CA PRO A 312 -3.90 -19.03 13.17
C PRO A 312 -5.19 -19.36 12.40
N SER A 313 -5.91 -18.37 11.86
CA SER A 313 -7.05 -18.65 10.95
C SER A 313 -7.35 -17.45 10.03
N ASN A 314 -7.12 -17.65 8.73
CA ASN A 314 -7.61 -16.85 7.59
C ASN A 314 -6.93 -15.49 7.29
N TYR A 315 -5.75 -15.18 7.84
CA TYR A 315 -5.00 -13.96 7.48
C TYR A 315 -5.80 -12.65 7.68
N LEU A 316 -6.67 -12.60 8.69
CA LEU A 316 -7.56 -11.47 8.94
C LEU A 316 -7.01 -10.56 10.05
N ILE A 317 -7.00 -9.26 9.79
CA ILE A 317 -6.66 -8.21 10.76
C ILE A 317 -7.95 -7.47 11.12
N LYS A 318 -8.25 -7.44 12.42
CA LYS A 318 -9.43 -6.78 12.96
C LYS A 318 -9.21 -5.29 13.11
N ASP A 319 -10.21 -4.51 12.72
CA ASP A 319 -10.35 -3.13 13.13
C ASP A 319 -10.56 -3.04 14.65
N LYS A 320 -9.82 -2.17 15.34
CA LYS A 320 -9.96 -1.90 16.78
C LYS A 320 -11.20 -1.09 17.16
N ILE A 321 -11.90 -0.49 16.19
CA ILE A 321 -13.14 0.26 16.40
C ILE A 321 -14.36 -0.62 16.15
N GLU A 322 -14.46 -1.24 14.97
CA GLU A 322 -15.55 -2.13 14.59
C GLU A 322 -15.07 -3.58 14.36
N GLU A 323 -14.58 -4.24 15.42
CA GLU A 323 -13.93 -5.58 15.41
C GLU A 323 -14.69 -6.69 14.64
N ASN A 324 -16.00 -6.52 14.41
CA ASN A 324 -16.87 -7.49 13.74
C ASN A 324 -17.32 -7.08 12.33
N LYS A 325 -16.92 -5.91 11.79
CA LYS A 325 -17.47 -5.36 10.54
C LYS A 325 -16.43 -5.01 9.48
N ALA A 326 -15.28 -4.48 9.87
CA ALA A 326 -14.24 -4.04 8.93
C ALA A 326 -13.00 -4.96 9.04
N ILE A 327 -12.94 -5.97 8.18
CA ILE A 327 -11.87 -6.96 8.18
C ILE A 327 -10.89 -6.62 7.06
N MET A 328 -9.65 -6.31 7.43
CA MET A 328 -8.53 -6.31 6.50
C MET A 328 -8.04 -7.76 6.35
N SER A 329 -7.71 -8.18 5.13
CA SER A 329 -7.19 -9.52 4.86
C SER A 329 -5.79 -9.42 4.24
N LEU A 330 -4.85 -10.25 4.71
CA LEU A 330 -3.53 -10.38 4.11
C LEU A 330 -3.57 -11.49 3.06
N HIS A 331 -2.99 -11.22 1.89
CA HIS A 331 -2.97 -12.14 0.76
C HIS A 331 -1.53 -12.36 0.32
N LYS A 332 -1.19 -13.64 0.04
CA LYS A 332 0.15 -14.09 -0.35
C LYS A 332 1.27 -13.73 0.65
N PHE A 333 0.89 -13.23 1.82
CA PHE A 333 1.77 -12.63 2.81
C PHE A 333 2.60 -13.68 3.56
N ASP A 334 3.93 -13.53 3.55
CA ASP A 334 4.82 -14.34 4.38
C ASP A 334 4.72 -13.89 5.84
N LEU A 335 4.49 -14.84 6.74
CA LEU A 335 4.42 -14.54 8.18
C LEU A 335 5.73 -13.98 8.73
N GLN A 336 6.88 -14.21 8.07
CA GLN A 336 8.15 -13.57 8.40
C GLN A 336 8.15 -12.06 8.15
N ASN A 337 7.23 -11.57 7.32
CA ASN A 337 7.04 -10.15 7.05
C ASN A 337 6.13 -9.46 8.08
N LEU A 338 5.71 -10.18 9.12
CA LEU A 338 5.23 -9.56 10.36
C LEU A 338 6.43 -9.00 11.12
N SER A 339 6.54 -7.67 11.13
CA SER A 339 7.70 -6.97 11.70
C SER A 339 7.55 -6.76 13.20
N ASN A 340 8.66 -6.83 13.93
CA ASN A 340 8.78 -6.49 15.35
C ASN A 340 9.12 -4.99 15.58
N GLU A 341 9.15 -4.18 14.52
CA GLU A 341 9.39 -2.75 14.58
C GLU A 341 8.05 -1.98 14.64
N ASN A 342 8.00 -0.91 15.44
CA ASN A 342 6.83 -0.07 15.66
C ASN A 342 7.01 1.33 15.10
N ALA A 343 5.92 1.93 14.62
CA ALA A 343 5.85 3.38 14.48
C ALA A 343 6.08 4.07 15.84
N PRO A 344 6.67 5.29 15.86
CA PRO A 344 7.16 5.95 17.07
C PRO A 344 6.07 6.53 18.00
N ILE A 345 4.81 6.16 17.80
CA ILE A 345 3.65 6.69 18.55
C ILE A 345 3.04 5.66 19.50
N LYS A 346 3.68 4.51 19.64
CA LYS A 346 3.20 3.36 20.42
C LYS A 346 3.78 3.35 21.82
#